data_AF-A0A0N4UN01-F1
#
_entry.id   AF-A0A0N4UN01-F1
#
_cell.length_a   1.000
_cell.length_b   1.000
_cell.length_c   1.000
_cell.angle_alpha   90.00
_cell.angle_beta   90.00
_cell.angle_gamma   90.00
#
_symmetry.space_group_name_H-M   'P 1'
#
loop_
_entity.id
_entity.type
_entity.pdbx_description
1 polymer ?
#
loop_
_entity_poly.entity_id
_entity_poly.type
_entity_poly.pdbx_seq_one_letter_code
_entity_poly.pdbx_strand_id
1 'polypeptide(L)'
;MRSSLYIAPATSDILKHSQIPFVVAISPFAPLHPNEYRLPVIDCGEIGPIRCHRCKAYMCPFMEFQDGGRRFRCSFCLTSTEGRLNILIVFLICDKYTVISISKQARHKQS
;
A
#
# COMPACT_ATOMS: atom_id res chain seq x y z
N MET A 1 -5.33 -3.88 -12.59
CA MET A 1 -5.77 -5.13 -11.93
C MET A 1 -7.28 -5.15 -11.89
N ARG A 2 -7.92 -6.30 -12.06
CA ARG A 2 -9.37 -6.45 -11.90
C ARG A 2 -9.66 -7.76 -11.18
N SER A 3 -10.49 -7.72 -10.15
CA SER A 3 -10.94 -8.92 -9.45
C SER A 3 -12.35 -9.32 -9.89
N SER A 4 -12.70 -10.60 -9.73
CA SER A 4 -14.07 -11.09 -9.91
C SER A 4 -15.04 -10.52 -8.87
N LEU A 5 -14.54 -10.30 -7.65
CA LEU A 5 -15.24 -9.67 -6.53
C LEU A 5 -14.39 -8.51 -5.98
N TYR A 6 -15.00 -7.35 -5.73
CA TYR A 6 -14.32 -6.19 -5.12
C TYR A 6 -14.35 -6.21 -3.59
N ILE A 7 -15.09 -7.15 -3.00
CA ILE A 7 -15.14 -7.42 -1.57
C ILE A 7 -14.69 -8.87 -1.40
N ALA A 8 -13.59 -9.08 -0.68
CA ALA A 8 -13.12 -10.42 -0.39
C ALA A 8 -14.10 -11.11 0.58
N PRO A 9 -14.51 -12.37 0.32
CA PRO A 9 -15.36 -13.10 1.27
C PRO A 9 -14.61 -13.30 2.58
N ALA A 10 -15.29 -13.01 3.70
CA ALA A 10 -14.69 -13.04 5.03
C ALA A 10 -14.33 -14.47 5.50
N THR A 11 -15.02 -15.48 4.98
CA THR A 11 -14.82 -16.89 5.33
C THR A 11 -14.84 -17.77 4.09
N SER A 12 -14.23 -18.96 4.20
CA SER A 12 -14.23 -19.95 3.12
C SER A 12 -15.62 -20.51 2.81
N ASP A 13 -16.52 -20.49 3.79
CA ASP A 13 -17.88 -21.04 3.63
C ASP A 13 -18.73 -20.14 2.72
N ILE A 14 -18.61 -18.82 2.88
CA ILE A 14 -19.26 -17.85 1.98
C ILE A 14 -18.77 -18.04 0.54
N LEU A 15 -17.46 -18.26 0.36
CA LEU A 15 -16.89 -18.51 -0.96
C LEU A 15 -17.45 -19.81 -1.58
N LYS A 16 -17.54 -20.90 -0.80
CA LYS A 16 -18.10 -22.18 -1.26
C LYS A 16 -19.59 -22.09 -1.58
N HIS A 17 -20.37 -21.40 -0.75
CA HIS A 17 -21.82 -21.24 -0.94
C HIS A 17 -22.18 -20.31 -2.10
N SER A 18 -21.43 -19.22 -2.30
CA SER A 18 -21.70 -18.29 -3.41
C SER A 18 -21.45 -18.89 -4.79
N GLN A 19 -20.61 -19.94 -4.89
CA GLN A 19 -20.14 -20.52 -6.15
C GLN A 19 -19.45 -19.51 -7.10
N ILE A 20 -19.02 -18.35 -6.58
CA ILE A 20 -18.28 -17.35 -7.33
C ILE A 20 -16.78 -17.52 -7.04
N PRO A 21 -15.93 -17.75 -8.05
CA PRO A 21 -14.50 -17.87 -7.82
C PRO A 21 -13.91 -16.50 -7.44
N PHE A 22 -13.11 -16.43 -6.39
CA PHE A 22 -12.33 -15.24 -6.03
C PHE A 22 -11.01 -15.23 -6.80
N VAL A 23 -10.94 -14.47 -7.88
CA VAL A 23 -9.81 -14.43 -8.82
C VAL A 23 -9.42 -12.97 -9.09
N VAL A 24 -8.13 -12.73 -9.31
CA VAL A 24 -7.59 -11.43 -9.69
C VAL A 24 -6.84 -11.57 -11.02
N ALA A 25 -7.27 -10.83 -12.03
CA ALA A 25 -6.55 -10.66 -13.28
C ALA A 25 -5.56 -9.49 -13.15
N ILE A 26 -4.28 -9.76 -13.39
CA ILE A 26 -3.18 -8.80 -13.23
C ILE A 26 -2.45 -8.67 -14.56
N SER A 27 -2.37 -7.45 -15.08
CA SER A 27 -1.57 -7.09 -16.26
C SER A 27 -0.56 -6.01 -15.85
N PRO A 28 0.62 -6.39 -15.34
CA PRO A 28 1.58 -5.45 -14.75
C PRO A 28 2.07 -4.38 -15.73
N PHE A 29 2.20 -4.74 -17.01
CA PHE A 29 2.69 -3.87 -18.09
C PHE A 29 1.58 -3.51 -19.08
N ALA A 30 0.34 -3.35 -18.62
CA ALA A 30 -0.73 -2.87 -19.47
C ALA A 30 -0.38 -1.47 -20.04
N PRO A 31 -0.69 -1.20 -21.32
CA PRO A 31 -0.46 0.12 -21.89
C PRO A 31 -1.28 1.18 -21.14
N LEU A 32 -0.65 2.30 -20.83
CA LEU A 32 -1.31 3.44 -20.20
C LEU A 32 -2.26 4.11 -21.21
N HIS A 33 -3.43 4.54 -20.75
CA HIS A 33 -4.31 5.37 -21.56
C HIS A 33 -3.64 6.75 -21.79
N PRO A 34 -3.87 7.43 -22.93
CA PRO A 34 -3.21 8.72 -23.23
C PRO A 34 -3.38 9.82 -22.16
N ASN A 35 -4.44 9.73 -21.34
CA ASN A 35 -4.74 10.68 -20.26
C ASN A 35 -4.27 10.23 -18.87
N GLU A 36 -3.56 9.11 -18.76
CA GLU A 36 -3.03 8.59 -17.49
C GLU A 36 -1.60 9.09 -17.23
N TYR A 37 -1.29 9.37 -15.97
CA TYR A 37 0.07 9.73 -15.58
C TYR A 37 1.00 8.52 -15.62
N ARG A 38 2.22 8.73 -16.10
CA ARG A 38 3.28 7.71 -16.02
C ARG A 38 3.59 7.39 -14.56
N LEU A 39 3.80 6.10 -14.29
CA LEU A 39 4.24 5.64 -12.97
C LEU A 39 5.59 6.30 -12.62
N PRO A 40 5.71 7.01 -11.49
CA PRO A 40 7.00 7.52 -11.05
C PRO A 40 7.94 6.37 -10.70
N VAL A 41 9.19 6.50 -11.14
CA VAL A 41 10.29 5.64 -10.72
C VAL A 41 10.81 6.18 -9.39
N ILE A 42 10.82 5.33 -8.38
CA ILE A 42 11.31 5.67 -7.04
C ILE A 42 12.70 5.08 -6.89
N ASP A 43 13.71 5.94 -6.75
CA ASP A 43 15.05 5.55 -6.36
C ASP A 43 15.18 5.58 -4.83
N CYS A 44 15.60 4.45 -4.25
CA CYS A 44 15.81 4.30 -2.81
C CYS A 44 17.30 4.25 -2.44
N GLY A 45 18.19 4.54 -3.39
CA GLY A 45 19.64 4.50 -3.20
C GLY A 45 20.15 3.10 -2.79
N GLU A 46 21.28 3.06 -2.09
CA GLU A 46 21.95 1.81 -1.68
C GLU A 46 21.14 0.96 -0.70
N ILE A 47 20.24 1.58 0.08
CA ILE A 47 19.36 0.87 1.03
C ILE A 47 18.36 -0.03 0.27
N GLY A 48 18.04 0.35 -0.96
CA GLY A 48 16.99 -0.29 -1.74
C GLY A 48 15.59 -0.03 -1.16
N PRO A 49 14.55 -0.63 -1.76
CA PRO A 49 13.17 -0.34 -1.38
C PRO A 49 12.87 -0.82 0.05
N ILE A 50 12.20 0.03 0.83
CA ILE A 50 11.76 -0.33 2.18
C ILE A 50 10.73 -1.45 2.12
N ARG A 51 10.96 -2.48 2.94
CA ARG A 51 10.10 -3.66 3.06
C ARG A 51 9.79 -3.95 4.52
N CYS A 52 8.64 -4.58 4.78
CA CYS A 52 8.34 -5.15 6.09
C CYS A 52 9.40 -6.20 6.46
N HIS A 53 9.91 -6.18 7.70
CA HIS A 53 10.94 -7.14 8.11
C HIS A 53 10.44 -8.59 8.12
N ARG A 54 9.14 -8.82 8.39
CA ARG A 54 8.51 -10.14 8.48
C ARG A 54 8.07 -10.66 7.11
N CYS A 55 7.06 -10.05 6.49
CA CYS A 55 6.47 -10.56 5.23
C CYS A 55 7.16 -10.07 3.96
N LYS A 56 8.16 -9.19 4.07
CA LYS A 56 8.89 -8.58 2.93
C LYS A 56 8.02 -7.77 1.95
N ALA A 57 6.79 -7.41 2.32
CA ALA A 57 5.96 -6.50 1.52
C ALA A 57 6.63 -5.14 1.37
N TYR A 58 6.62 -4.59 0.16
CA TYR A 58 7.10 -3.24 -0.14
C TYR A 58 6.27 -2.18 0.59
N MET A 59 6.90 -1.04 0.87
CA MET A 59 6.17 0.14 1.35
C MET A 59 5.04 0.49 0.37
N CYS A 60 3.84 0.69 0.90
CA CYS A 60 2.65 1.03 0.12
C CYS A 60 1.73 1.96 0.93
N PRO A 61 0.78 2.67 0.30
CA PRO A 61 -0.13 3.58 1.00
C PRO A 61 -0.96 2.93 2.11
N PHE A 62 -1.07 1.60 2.11
CA PHE A 62 -1.82 0.88 3.13
C PHE A 62 -1.05 0.74 4.44
N MET A 63 0.27 0.98 4.49
CA MET A 63 1.06 0.87 5.72
C MET A 63 0.69 1.99 6.72
N GLU A 64 0.52 1.65 7.99
CA GLU A 64 0.14 2.62 9.03
C GLU A 64 1.39 3.18 9.74
N PHE A 65 1.62 4.49 9.70
CA PHE A 65 2.74 5.12 10.39
C PHE A 65 2.43 5.35 11.87
N GLN A 66 3.36 4.97 12.74
CA GLN A 66 3.28 5.04 14.19
C GLN A 66 4.45 5.89 14.74
N ASP A 67 4.36 6.33 16.00
CA ASP A 67 5.43 7.06 16.69
C ASP A 67 5.99 8.27 15.91
N GLY A 68 5.11 9.05 15.26
CA GLY A 68 5.51 10.21 14.45
C GLY A 68 6.27 9.87 13.18
N GLY A 69 6.14 8.65 12.66
CA GLY A 69 6.82 8.17 11.45
C GLY A 69 8.09 7.37 11.72
N ARG A 70 8.48 7.19 12.99
CA ARG A 70 9.65 6.36 13.36
C ARG A 70 9.42 4.87 13.12
N ARG A 71 8.15 4.44 13.07
CA ARG A 71 7.77 3.06 12.83
C ARG A 71 6.61 3.01 11.86
N PHE A 72 6.48 1.89 11.15
CA PHE A 72 5.29 1.60 10.36
C PHE A 72 4.79 0.19 10.67
N ARG A 73 3.47 0.04 10.74
CA ARG A 73 2.78 -1.22 10.91
C ARG A 73 2.37 -1.75 9.55
N CYS A 74 2.76 -2.99 9.27
CA CYS A 74 2.48 -3.62 8.00
C CYS A 74 1.01 -4.04 7.89
N SER A 75 0.27 -3.59 6.87
CA SER A 75 -1.15 -3.94 6.73
C SER A 75 -1.41 -5.38 6.28
N PHE A 76 -0.39 -6.09 5.78
CA PHE A 76 -0.49 -7.50 5.43
C PHE A 76 -0.29 -8.47 6.60
N CYS A 77 0.65 -8.18 7.52
CA CYS A 77 1.02 -9.10 8.61
C CYS A 77 0.94 -8.46 10.02
N LEU A 78 0.44 -7.23 10.10
CA LEU A 78 0.24 -6.43 11.31
C LEU A 78 1.48 -6.17 12.17
N THR A 79 2.67 -6.51 11.67
CA THR A 79 3.93 -6.36 12.39
C THR A 79 4.49 -4.95 12.24
N SER A 80 4.90 -4.35 13.35
CA SER A 80 5.59 -3.05 13.35
C SER A 80 7.06 -3.23 13.00
N THR A 81 7.53 -2.43 12.04
CA THR A 81 8.92 -2.36 11.58
C THR A 81 9.48 -0.97 11.90
N GLU A 82 10.70 -0.91 12.43
CA GLU A 82 11.39 0.35 12.65
C GLU A 82 11.74 0.98 11.29
N GLY A 83 11.27 2.21 11.09
CA GLY A 83 11.53 2.96 9.86
C GLY A 83 12.88 3.64 9.97
N ARG A 84 13.86 3.21 9.17
CA ARG A 84 15.08 4.02 8.90
C ARG A 84 14.80 5.13 7.88
N LEU A 85 13.56 5.61 7.84
CA LEU A 85 13.02 6.43 6.79
C LEU A 85 13.10 7.90 7.18
N ASN A 86 13.74 8.70 6.32
CA ASN A 86 13.57 10.14 6.36
C ASN A 86 12.12 10.47 6.02
N ILE A 87 11.49 11.35 6.80
CA ILE A 87 10.07 11.69 6.70
C ILE A 87 9.69 12.16 5.28
N LEU A 88 10.64 12.76 4.55
CA LEU A 88 10.49 13.18 3.15
C LEU A 88 10.18 12.02 2.18
N ILE A 89 10.80 10.86 2.37
CA ILE A 89 10.57 9.70 1.48
C ILE A 89 9.15 9.15 1.67
N VAL A 90 8.65 9.19 2.91
CA VAL A 90 7.28 8.77 3.24
C VAL A 90 6.26 9.64 2.51
N PHE A 91 6.46 10.96 2.51
CA PHE A 91 5.61 11.90 1.77
C PHE A 91 5.65 11.62 0.27
N LEU A 92 6.82 11.37 -0.32
CA LEU A 92 6.90 11.08 -1.76
C LEU A 92 6.17 9.78 -2.15
N ILE A 93 6.23 8.75 -1.32
CA ILE A 93 5.53 7.48 -1.55
C ILE A 93 4.01 7.67 -1.38
N CYS A 94 3.58 8.44 -0.38
CA CYS A 94 2.15 8.68 -0.13
C CYS A 94 1.52 9.70 -1.08
N ASP A 95 2.17 10.81 -1.40
CA ASP A 95 1.59 11.93 -2.16
C ASP A 95 1.39 11.61 -3.64
N LYS A 96 2.30 10.85 -4.26
CA LYS A 96 2.20 10.58 -5.71
C LYS A 96 1.14 9.55 -6.07
N TYR A 97 0.72 8.71 -5.12
CA TYR A 97 -0.25 7.63 -5.36
C TYR A 97 -1.51 7.73 -4.51
N THR A 98 -1.60 8.69 -3.58
CA THR A 98 -2.76 8.88 -2.70
C THR A 98 -3.39 10.26 -2.88
N VAL A 99 -3.84 10.55 -4.09
CA VAL A 99 -4.92 11.52 -4.29
C VAL A 99 -6.19 10.86 -3.73
N ILE A 100 -6.53 11.09 -2.44
CA ILE A 100 -7.91 11.26 -1.90
C ILE A 100 -8.05 11.16 -0.36
N SER A 101 -7.16 10.54 0.46
CA SER A 101 -7.55 10.26 1.87
C SER A 101 -6.60 10.61 3.03
N ILE A 102 -5.28 10.82 2.85
CA ILE A 102 -4.36 10.89 4.02
C ILE A 102 -4.24 12.31 4.63
N SER A 103 -4.66 13.36 3.92
CA SER A 103 -4.60 14.74 4.42
C SER A 103 -5.48 15.00 5.67
N LYS A 104 -6.35 14.06 6.06
CA LYS A 104 -7.13 14.14 7.31
C LYS A 104 -6.43 13.60 8.56
N GLN A 105 -5.47 12.68 8.46
CA GLN A 105 -4.85 12.08 9.66
C GLN A 105 -3.60 12.82 10.16
N ALA A 106 -2.87 13.52 9.29
CA ALA A 106 -1.68 14.28 9.71
C ALA A 106 -2.02 15.60 10.46
N ARG A 107 -3.21 16.17 10.26
CA ARG A 107 -3.64 17.41 10.95
C ARG A 107 -4.23 17.18 12.35
N HIS A 108 -4.60 15.95 12.70
CA HIS A 108 -5.33 15.67 13.93
C HIS A 108 -4.45 15.30 15.14
N LYS A 109 -3.12 15.27 14.99
CA LYS A 109 -2.13 14.94 16.04
C LYS A 109 -1.15 16.08 16.38
N GLN A 110 -1.39 17.29 15.86
CA GLN A 110 -0.61 18.50 16.17
C GLN A 110 -1.40 19.51 17.03
N SER A 111 -2.49 19.08 17.68
CA SER A 111 -3.17 19.75 18.79
C SER A 111 -3.11 18.86 20.02
#